data_AF-A0A364V4H4-F1
#
_entry.id   AF-A0A364V4H4-F1
#
_cell.length_a   1.000
_cell.length_b   1.000
_cell.length_c   1.000
_cell.angle_alpha   90.00
_cell.angle_beta   90.00
_cell.angle_gamma   90.00
#
_symmetry.space_group_name_H-M   'P 1'
#
loop_
_entity.id
_entity.type
_entity.pdbx_description
1 polymer ?
#
loop_
_entity_poly.entity_id
_entity_poly.type
_entity_poly.pdbx_seq_one_letter_code
_entity_poly.pdbx_strand_id
1 'polypeptide(L)'
;MSVYAYNNSTAESSSGDLNQVMNAIEATLNELDGDVKKLTGSWEGSEQEQYHGIQQKWSGNANHLKEILGQVRASLDENTQSVAETRSRVSNALQNQ
;
A
#
# COMPACT_ATOMS: atom_id res chain seq x y z
N MET A 1 -18.99 -15.03 -22.27
CA MET A 1 -19.14 -14.75 -20.82
C MET A 1 -17.91 -15.10 -19.98
N SER A 2 -17.07 -16.11 -20.31
CA SER A 2 -15.96 -16.52 -19.42
C SER A 2 -14.81 -15.52 -19.28
N VAL A 3 -14.44 -14.79 -20.34
CA VAL A 3 -13.35 -13.77 -20.30
C VAL A 3 -13.68 -12.62 -19.34
N TYR A 4 -14.97 -12.25 -19.23
CA TYR A 4 -15.42 -11.19 -18.33
C TYR A 4 -15.45 -11.63 -16.86
N ALA A 5 -15.83 -12.89 -16.58
CA ALA A 5 -15.76 -13.44 -15.22
C ALA A 5 -14.30 -13.60 -14.76
N TYR A 6 -13.43 -14.11 -15.64
CA TYR A 6 -12.01 -14.31 -15.38
C TYR A 6 -11.27 -12.99 -15.04
N ASN A 7 -11.59 -11.90 -15.72
CA ASN A 7 -10.99 -10.59 -15.42
C ASN A 7 -11.43 -10.00 -14.08
N ASN A 8 -12.65 -10.32 -13.57
CA ASN A 8 -13.11 -9.82 -12.28
C ASN A 8 -12.53 -10.61 -11.12
N SER A 9 -12.52 -11.94 -11.20
CA SER A 9 -11.86 -12.77 -10.17
C SER A 9 -10.38 -12.43 -10.04
N THR A 10 -9.73 -12.11 -11.16
CA THR A 10 -8.32 -11.67 -11.18
C THR A 10 -8.14 -10.29 -10.54
N ALA A 11 -9.02 -9.32 -10.83
CA ALA A 11 -8.94 -7.98 -10.24
C ALA A 11 -9.21 -7.99 -8.73
N GLU A 12 -10.25 -8.69 -8.27
CA GLU A 12 -10.59 -8.80 -6.85
C GLU A 12 -9.49 -9.54 -6.07
N SER A 13 -8.96 -10.65 -6.62
CA SER A 13 -7.80 -11.36 -6.06
C SER A 13 -6.59 -10.44 -5.95
N SER A 14 -6.26 -9.70 -7.01
CA SER A 14 -5.10 -8.81 -7.02
C SER A 14 -5.21 -7.69 -5.99
N SER A 15 -6.40 -7.10 -5.81
CA SER A 15 -6.64 -6.09 -4.78
C SER A 15 -6.51 -6.67 -3.36
N GLY A 16 -6.95 -7.91 -3.14
CA GLY A 16 -6.74 -8.63 -1.87
C GLY A 16 -5.25 -8.86 -1.58
N ASP A 17 -4.53 -9.39 -2.55
CA ASP A 17 -3.09 -9.67 -2.45
C ASP A 17 -2.29 -8.38 -2.22
N LEU A 18 -2.63 -7.30 -2.93
CA LEU A 18 -1.98 -6.00 -2.77
C LEU A 18 -2.22 -5.38 -1.39
N ASN A 19 -3.46 -5.44 -0.88
CA ASN A 19 -3.74 -5.02 0.50
C ASN A 19 -2.93 -5.82 1.52
N GLN A 20 -2.75 -7.13 1.30
CA GLN A 20 -1.98 -7.98 2.19
C GLN A 20 -0.48 -7.64 2.16
N VAL A 21 0.08 -7.40 0.96
CA VAL A 21 1.46 -6.93 0.80
C VAL A 21 1.65 -5.56 1.46
N MET A 22 0.71 -4.63 1.28
CA MET A 22 0.76 -3.31 1.91
C MET A 22 0.80 -3.41 3.44
N ASN A 23 -0.08 -4.23 4.03
CA ASN A 23 -0.09 -4.45 5.49
C ASN A 23 1.24 -5.04 5.98
N ALA A 24 1.85 -5.95 5.21
CA ALA A 24 3.16 -6.52 5.53
C ALA A 24 4.28 -5.48 5.48
N ILE A 25 4.26 -4.59 4.48
CA ILE A 25 5.23 -3.49 4.38
C ILE A 25 5.06 -2.52 5.55
N GLU A 26 3.83 -2.13 5.89
CA GLU A 26 3.56 -1.26 7.04
C GLU A 26 4.04 -1.88 8.36
N ALA A 27 3.79 -3.18 8.57
CA ALA A 27 4.27 -3.90 9.74
C ALA A 27 5.80 -3.88 9.82
N THR A 28 6.48 -4.17 8.70
CA THR A 28 7.94 -4.14 8.60
C THR A 28 8.50 -2.74 8.88
N LEU A 29 7.88 -1.69 8.36
CA LEU A 29 8.29 -0.31 8.61
C LEU A 29 8.15 0.07 10.09
N ASN A 30 7.07 -0.36 10.74
CA ASN A 30 6.84 -0.10 12.16
C ASN A 30 7.83 -0.88 13.05
N GLU A 31 8.13 -2.13 12.71
CA GLU A 31 9.14 -2.94 13.40
C GLU A 31 10.53 -2.27 13.31
N LEU A 32 10.91 -1.84 12.10
CA LEU A 32 12.21 -1.22 11.87
C LEU A 32 12.34 0.15 12.54
N ASP A 33 11.27 0.95 12.59
CA ASP A 33 11.23 2.18 13.40
C ASP A 33 11.43 1.89 14.89
N GLY A 34 10.82 0.81 15.40
CA GLY A 34 11.00 0.35 16.78
C GLY A 34 12.45 -0.05 17.08
N ASP A 35 13.07 -0.77 16.16
CA ASP A 35 14.47 -1.21 16.32
C ASP A 35 15.46 -0.06 16.20
N VAL A 36 15.24 0.88 15.28
CA VAL A 36 16.01 2.14 15.22
C VAL A 36 15.90 2.90 16.53
N LYS A 37 14.70 3.02 17.12
CA LYS A 37 14.52 3.67 18.43
C LYS A 37 15.28 2.96 19.55
N LYS A 38 15.25 1.63 19.61
CA LYS A 38 16.03 0.85 20.61
C LYS A 38 17.52 1.08 20.44
N LEU A 39 18.02 1.04 19.21
CA LEU A 39 19.42 1.30 18.90
C LEU A 39 19.81 2.73 19.33
N THR A 40 18.99 3.74 19.02
CA THR A 40 19.25 5.13 19.43
C THR A 40 19.31 5.33 20.94
N GLY A 41 18.49 4.60 21.71
CA GLY A 41 18.55 4.64 23.17
C GLY A 41 19.85 4.08 23.76
N SER A 42 20.60 3.27 22.99
CA SER A 42 21.90 2.73 23.39
C SER A 42 23.10 3.59 22.96
N TRP A 43 22.88 4.65 22.16
CA TRP A 43 23.92 5.47 21.54
C TRP A 43 24.34 6.69 22.39
N GLU A 44 24.30 6.60 23.72
CA GLU A 44 24.79 7.68 24.60
C GLU A 44 26.32 7.83 24.48
N GLY A 45 26.76 8.75 23.62
CA GLY A 45 28.17 9.06 23.35
C GLY A 45 28.33 10.14 22.26
N SER A 46 29.55 10.64 22.06
CA SER A 46 29.97 11.81 21.22
C SER A 46 29.51 11.84 19.75
N GLU A 47 28.70 10.89 19.31
CA GLU A 47 28.19 10.69 17.95
C GLU A 47 26.69 11.00 17.82
N GLN A 48 26.06 11.50 18.89
CA GLN A 48 24.63 11.81 18.99
C GLN A 48 24.06 12.63 17.80
N GLU A 49 24.83 13.59 17.28
CA GLU A 49 24.40 14.44 16.17
C GLU A 49 24.30 13.67 14.84
N GLN A 50 25.26 12.78 14.55
CA GLN A 50 25.20 11.92 13.35
C GLN A 50 24.02 10.95 13.42
N TYR A 51 23.76 10.39 14.59
CA TYR A 51 22.66 9.46 14.79
C TYR A 51 21.28 10.12 14.68
N HIS A 52 21.12 11.35 15.19
CA HIS A 52 19.89 12.12 15.01
C HIS A 52 19.58 12.36 13.52
N GLY A 53 20.59 12.66 12.72
CA GLY A 53 20.42 12.83 11.27
C GLY A 53 19.98 11.54 10.57
N ILE A 54 20.51 10.39 10.97
CA ILE A 54 20.09 9.08 10.45
C ILE A 54 18.64 8.78 10.84
N GLN A 55 18.27 9.01 12.10
CA GLN A 55 16.91 8.81 12.59
C GLN A 55 15.90 9.65 11.81
N GLN A 56 16.19 10.94 11.60
CA GLN A 56 15.31 11.83 10.84
C GLN A 56 15.15 11.37 9.39
N LYS A 57 16.25 11.01 8.72
CA LYS A 57 16.19 10.47 7.35
C LYS A 57 15.38 9.18 7.28
N TRP A 58 15.57 8.28 8.23
CA TRP A 58 14.83 7.02 8.30
C TRP A 58 13.32 7.28 8.46
N SER A 59 12.93 8.07 9.46
CA SER A 59 11.53 8.41 9.71
C SER A 59 10.89 9.10 8.50
N GLY A 60 11.62 10.02 7.85
CA GLY A 60 11.17 10.67 6.62
C GLY A 60 10.91 9.68 5.49
N ASN A 61 11.86 8.76 5.24
CA ASN A 61 11.71 7.74 4.20
C ASN A 61 10.57 6.76 4.50
N ALA A 62 10.40 6.36 5.76
CA ALA A 62 9.31 5.47 6.16
C ALA A 62 7.94 6.12 5.95
N ASN A 63 7.80 7.40 6.27
CA ASN A 63 6.57 8.15 6.01
C ASN A 63 6.30 8.29 4.51
N HIS A 64 7.33 8.60 3.71
CA HIS A 64 7.20 8.69 2.25
C HIS A 64 6.74 7.35 1.65
N LEU A 65 7.27 6.22 2.12
CA LEU A 65 6.84 4.89 1.68
C LEU A 65 5.37 4.63 2.02
N LYS A 66 4.91 5.02 3.23
CA LYS A 66 3.50 4.93 3.61
C LYS A 66 2.59 5.75 2.71
N GLU A 67 3.02 6.94 2.31
CA GLU A 67 2.26 7.79 1.37
C GLU A 67 2.13 7.14 -0.01
N ILE A 68 3.22 6.60 -0.56
CA ILE A 68 3.19 5.87 -1.84
C ILE A 68 2.23 4.67 -1.75
N LEU A 69 2.30 3.89 -0.67
CA LEU A 69 1.41 2.75 -0.46
C LEU A 69 -0.06 3.20 -0.44
N GLY A 70 -0.37 4.30 0.24
CA GLY A 70 -1.71 4.89 0.23
C GLY A 70 -2.20 5.28 -1.17
N GLN A 71 -1.32 5.86 -2.00
CA GLN A 71 -1.64 6.23 -3.39
C GLN A 71 -1.89 4.99 -4.27
N VAL A 72 -1.11 3.93 -4.08
CA VAL A 72 -1.30 2.65 -4.79
C VAL A 72 -2.66 2.07 -4.46
N ARG A 73 -3.05 2.06 -3.17
CA ARG A 73 -4.37 1.60 -2.74
C ARG A 73 -5.50 2.40 -3.37
N ALA A 74 -5.42 3.73 -3.31
CA ALA A 74 -6.45 4.59 -3.92
C ALA A 74 -6.61 4.31 -5.41
N SER A 75 -5.50 4.14 -6.13
CA SER A 75 -5.51 3.83 -7.57
C SER A 75 -6.15 2.48 -7.88
N LEU A 76 -5.95 1.46 -7.02
CA LEU A 76 -6.56 0.14 -7.16
C LEU A 76 -8.07 0.17 -6.88
N ASP A 77 -8.49 0.91 -5.87
CA ASP A 77 -9.90 1.09 -5.53
C ASP A 77 -10.64 1.81 -6.67
N GLU A 78 -10.06 2.89 -7.22
CA GLU A 78 -10.58 3.60 -8.38
C GLU A 78 -10.70 2.69 -9.62
N ASN A 79 -9.67 1.88 -9.89
CA ASN A 79 -9.70 0.93 -11.00
C ASN A 79 -10.82 -0.10 -10.85
N THR A 80 -10.96 -0.65 -9.64
CA THR A 80 -12.01 -1.63 -9.31
C THR A 80 -13.39 -1.03 -9.49
N GLN A 81 -13.62 0.20 -9.01
CA GLN A 81 -14.89 0.91 -9.20
C GLN A 81 -15.19 1.18 -10.68
N SER A 82 -14.21 1.64 -11.45
CA SER A 82 -14.37 1.91 -12.90
C SER A 82 -14.76 0.64 -13.68
N VAL A 83 -14.15 -0.51 -13.32
CA VAL A 83 -14.54 -1.82 -13.88
C VAL A 83 -15.97 -2.19 -13.51
N ALA A 84 -16.39 -1.97 -12.27
CA ALA A 84 -17.77 -2.24 -11.83
C ALA A 84 -18.81 -1.36 -12.53
N GLU A 85 -18.53 -0.05 -12.69
CA GLU A 85 -19.41 0.88 -13.40
C GLU A 85 -19.55 0.52 -14.88
N THR A 86 -18.42 0.24 -15.54
CA THR A 86 -18.42 -0.19 -16.95
C THR A 86 -19.28 -1.44 -17.14
N ARG A 87 -19.21 -2.38 -16.20
CA ARG A 87 -20.04 -3.60 -16.20
C ARG A 87 -21.52 -3.31 -16.04
N SER A 88 -21.91 -2.45 -15.10
CA SER A 88 -23.30 -2.05 -14.89
C SER A 88 -23.91 -1.49 -16.19
N ARG A 89 -23.16 -0.63 -16.89
CA ARG A 89 -23.57 -0.07 -18.19
C ARG A 89 -23.75 -1.15 -19.25
N VAL A 90 -22.79 -2.07 -19.39
CA VAL A 90 -22.86 -3.17 -20.37
C VAL A 90 -24.04 -4.11 -20.06
N SER A 91 -24.24 -4.48 -18.79
CA SER A 91 -25.36 -5.32 -18.36
C SER A 91 -26.71 -4.69 -18.70
N ASN A 92 -26.89 -3.40 -18.41
CA ASN A 92 -28.11 -2.67 -18.73
C ASN A 92 -28.34 -2.57 -20.25
N ALA A 93 -27.27 -2.42 -21.04
CA ALA A 93 -27.38 -2.39 -22.50
C ALA A 93 -27.82 -3.75 -23.08
N LEU A 94 -27.33 -4.86 -22.50
CA LEU A 94 -27.72 -6.22 -22.91
C LEU A 94 -29.13 -6.61 -22.47
N GLN A 95 -29.64 -6.07 -21.36
CA GLN A 95 -31.01 -6.31 -20.90
C GLN A 95 -32.07 -5.56 -21.70
N ASN A 96 -31.67 -4.46 -22.38
CA ASN A 96 -32.56 -3.64 -23.20
C ASN A 96 -32.52 -4.02 -24.70
N GLN A 97 -31.86 -5.14 -25.05
CA GLN A 97 -31.92 -5.80 -26.37
C GLN A 97 -32.74 -7.08 -26.29
#